data_AF-A0A1H8MZ53-F1
#
_entry.id   AF-A0A1H8MZ53-F1
#
_cell.length_a   1.000
_cell.length_b   1.000
_cell.length_c   1.000
_cell.angle_alpha   90.00
_cell.angle_beta   90.00
_cell.angle_gamma   90.00
#
_symmetry.space_group_name_H-M   'P 1'
#
loop_
_entity.id
_entity.type
_entity.pdbx_description
1 polymer ?
#
loop_
_entity_poly.entity_id
_entity_poly.type
_entity_poly.pdbx_seq_one_letter_code
_entity_poly.pdbx_strand_id
1 'polypeptide(L)'
;MLKSKVAVQVISPGILPDDAIMLGDAYLRQWKIPQGQPVVLKFGALRHYVKVVPVERYDGMRIGQSLARKMGLFVGTSLRIRYNYDTSTLSLGPLIGVLISRDDPETRDRPFGSITLFCKELVDACAAQGAHVYFFTPDHVTDNFNNVEGWVYSDGWRKVMMPVPDVVNNRLTSRKLENRLNVQQFIKEVKLRHGSTVFNEKFLDKSEVFEALVKDGSLIKYLPESHVLRSLPMLKAMCSKYNTVFLKPVRGSLGKGIIRISRVDTDSYIAQYATTLGTRRQHFNGIAKLYASISGKMKTVRYQIQQGLHLIDILGRPVDFRALVQKNEMGKWMLTSIVARTAGSNHFVSNLARGGTLSTVREAVAKSNLSNSNDAPGKLARAALEIAKGIDTHIPAHFGELGIDLALDTSGRVWLLEVNSKPSKNDNTPLQDNKIRPSVRNMIRYARHLAEF
;
A
#
# COMPACT_ATOMS: atom_id res chain seq x y z
N MET A 1 -12.98 -31.11 -9.93
CA MET A 1 -13.48 -29.88 -9.26
C MET A 1 -13.50 -28.78 -10.32
N LEU A 2 -14.67 -28.22 -10.65
CA LEU A 2 -14.77 -27.15 -11.66
C LEU A 2 -13.92 -25.95 -11.23
N LYS A 3 -13.31 -25.28 -12.21
CA LYS A 3 -12.48 -24.11 -11.95
C LYS A 3 -13.38 -23.01 -11.41
N SER A 4 -12.94 -22.34 -10.35
CA SER A 4 -13.61 -21.12 -9.86
C SER A 4 -13.51 -19.95 -10.84
N LYS A 5 -12.78 -20.12 -11.96
CA LYS A 5 -12.47 -19.13 -12.98
C LYS A 5 -13.10 -19.58 -14.30
N VAL A 6 -13.84 -18.68 -14.94
CA VAL A 6 -14.59 -18.89 -16.17
C VAL A 6 -14.11 -17.90 -17.23
N ALA A 7 -13.97 -18.36 -18.47
CA ALA A 7 -13.74 -17.48 -19.61
C ALA A 7 -15.04 -16.75 -19.97
N VAL A 8 -14.99 -15.43 -20.06
CA VAL A 8 -16.13 -14.59 -20.43
C VAL A 8 -15.99 -14.19 -21.89
N GLN A 9 -16.88 -14.70 -22.73
CA GLN A 9 -16.97 -14.37 -24.14
C GLN A 9 -18.06 -13.32 -24.37
N VAL A 10 -17.69 -12.22 -25.01
CA VAL A 10 -18.66 -11.21 -25.46
C VAL A 10 -19.20 -11.63 -26.81
N ILE A 11 -20.52 -11.67 -26.95
CA ILE A 11 -21.19 -12.03 -28.20
C ILE A 11 -21.88 -10.83 -28.84
N SER A 12 -21.97 -10.85 -30.17
CA SER A 12 -22.52 -9.77 -30.99
C SER A 12 -23.97 -9.45 -30.62
N PRO A 13 -24.42 -8.20 -30.83
CA PRO A 13 -25.80 -7.79 -30.60
C PRO A 13 -26.77 -8.68 -31.39
N GLY A 14 -27.92 -9.01 -30.80
CA GLY A 14 -28.98 -9.78 -31.45
C GLY A 14 -28.93 -11.30 -31.27
N ILE A 15 -27.81 -11.86 -30.79
CA ILE A 15 -27.71 -13.31 -30.48
C ILE A 15 -28.27 -13.63 -29.10
N LEU A 16 -28.09 -12.72 -28.14
CA LEU A 16 -28.54 -12.88 -26.77
C LEU A 16 -29.12 -11.55 -26.27
N PRO A 17 -30.31 -11.55 -25.66
CA PRO A 17 -30.88 -10.35 -25.09
C PRO A 17 -30.10 -9.91 -23.83
N ASP A 18 -30.20 -8.62 -23.49
CA ASP A 18 -29.45 -8.02 -22.38
C ASP A 18 -29.86 -8.55 -21.00
N ASP A 19 -31.03 -9.18 -20.90
CA ASP A 19 -31.56 -9.84 -19.70
C ASP A 19 -31.25 -11.36 -19.69
N ALA A 20 -30.29 -11.82 -20.51
CA ALA A 20 -29.85 -13.20 -20.50
C ALA A 20 -28.31 -13.32 -20.51
N ILE A 21 -27.83 -14.40 -19.89
CA ILE A 21 -26.44 -14.86 -20.01
C ILE A 21 -26.46 -16.34 -20.40
N MET A 22 -25.46 -16.80 -21.13
CA MET A 22 -25.27 -18.23 -21.35
C MET A 22 -24.16 -18.74 -20.45
N LEU A 23 -24.36 -19.88 -19.79
CA LEU A 23 -23.38 -20.47 -18.88
C LEU A 23 -23.33 -21.98 -19.09
N GLY A 24 -22.13 -22.55 -19.04
CA GLY A 24 -21.93 -24.00 -19.16
C GLY A 24 -22.81 -24.80 -18.19
N ASP A 25 -23.50 -25.82 -18.70
CA ASP A 25 -24.45 -26.65 -17.95
C ASP A 25 -23.87 -27.29 -16.67
N ALA A 26 -22.57 -27.58 -16.69
CA ALA A 26 -21.83 -28.10 -15.54
C ALA A 26 -21.82 -27.13 -14.34
N TYR A 27 -21.73 -25.81 -14.58
CA TYR A 27 -21.79 -24.79 -13.52
C TYR A 27 -23.18 -24.70 -12.89
N LEU A 28 -24.23 -24.77 -13.71
CA LEU A 28 -25.62 -24.73 -13.23
C LEU A 28 -25.93 -25.96 -12.35
N ARG A 29 -25.51 -27.15 -12.78
CA ARG A 29 -25.70 -28.39 -12.01
C ARG A 29 -24.96 -28.36 -10.68
N GLN A 30 -23.71 -27.89 -10.68
CA GLN A 30 -22.90 -27.84 -9.45
C GLN A 30 -23.48 -26.87 -8.42
N TRP A 31 -23.91 -25.68 -8.84
CA TRP A 31 -24.39 -24.63 -7.94
C TRP A 31 -25.91 -24.58 -7.81
N LYS A 32 -26.63 -25.51 -8.43
CA LYS A 32 -28.10 -25.58 -8.44
C LYS A 32 -28.74 -24.25 -8.83
N ILE A 33 -28.16 -23.58 -9.84
CA ILE A 33 -28.69 -22.31 -10.35
C ILE A 33 -30.06 -22.58 -10.98
N PRO A 34 -31.13 -21.86 -10.57
CA PRO A 34 -32.47 -22.07 -11.08
C PRO A 34 -32.51 -21.73 -12.57
N GLN A 35 -33.10 -22.64 -13.36
CA GLN A 35 -33.30 -22.42 -14.79
C GLN A 35 -34.59 -21.64 -15.02
N GLY A 36 -34.58 -20.72 -15.98
CA GLY A 36 -35.76 -19.94 -16.37
C GLY A 36 -36.17 -18.82 -15.40
N GLN A 37 -35.66 -18.82 -14.16
CA GLN A 37 -35.87 -17.73 -13.20
C GLN A 37 -34.76 -16.67 -13.32
N PRO A 38 -35.10 -15.37 -13.26
CA PRO A 38 -34.10 -14.32 -13.20
C PRO A 38 -33.25 -14.43 -11.93
N VAL A 39 -31.93 -14.33 -12.08
CA VAL A 39 -30.96 -14.16 -10.99
C VAL A 39 -30.30 -12.79 -11.08
N VAL A 40 -29.77 -12.28 -9.98
CA VAL A 40 -29.03 -11.02 -9.98
C VAL A 40 -27.59 -11.28 -10.40
N LEU A 41 -27.18 -10.74 -11.55
CA LEU A 41 -25.77 -10.65 -11.92
C LEU A 41 -25.11 -9.50 -11.15
N LYS A 42 -24.06 -9.81 -10.39
CA LYS A 42 -23.25 -8.85 -9.63
C LYS A 42 -21.85 -8.73 -10.24
N PHE A 43 -21.38 -7.50 -10.44
CA PHE A 43 -19.98 -7.19 -10.78
C PHE A 43 -19.60 -5.82 -10.20
N GLY A 44 -18.81 -5.79 -9.12
CA GLY A 44 -18.65 -4.59 -8.30
C GLY A 44 -20.02 -4.11 -7.77
N ALA A 45 -20.35 -2.84 -8.00
CA ALA A 45 -21.63 -2.22 -7.69
C ALA A 45 -22.74 -2.55 -8.70
N LEU A 46 -22.42 -3.05 -9.90
CA LEU A 46 -23.44 -3.41 -10.89
C LEU A 46 -24.34 -4.52 -10.33
N ARG A 47 -25.66 -4.31 -10.46
CA ARG A 47 -26.70 -5.32 -10.23
C ARG A 47 -27.59 -5.33 -11.46
N HIS A 48 -27.72 -6.47 -12.11
CA HIS A 48 -28.54 -6.60 -13.32
C HIS A 48 -29.27 -7.95 -13.31
N TYR A 49 -30.59 -7.95 -13.50
CA TYR A 49 -31.35 -9.20 -13.54
C TYR A 49 -31.11 -9.92 -14.87
N VAL A 50 -30.75 -11.20 -14.81
CA VAL A 50 -30.50 -12.03 -15.99
C VAL A 50 -31.12 -13.42 -15.84
N LYS A 51 -31.64 -13.97 -16.93
CA LYS A 51 -31.95 -15.39 -17.06
C LYS A 51 -30.68 -16.14 -17.44
N VAL A 52 -30.41 -17.26 -16.78
CA VAL A 52 -29.25 -18.10 -17.10
C VAL A 52 -29.68 -19.19 -18.07
N VAL A 53 -29.12 -19.13 -19.29
CA VAL A 53 -29.36 -20.12 -20.35
C VAL A 53 -28.25 -21.18 -20.31
N PRO A 54 -28.56 -22.46 -20.06
CA PRO A 54 -27.55 -23.52 -20.06
C PRO A 54 -26.98 -23.75 -21.46
N VAL A 55 -25.69 -24.07 -21.53
CA VAL A 55 -25.03 -24.49 -22.78
C VAL A 55 -24.33 -25.81 -22.54
N GLU A 56 -24.75 -26.85 -23.26
CA GLU A 56 -24.14 -28.16 -23.19
C GLU A 56 -22.69 -28.13 -23.67
N ARG A 57 -21.82 -28.86 -22.96
CA ARG A 57 -20.40 -29.05 -23.34
C ARG A 57 -19.60 -27.75 -23.52
N TYR A 58 -20.03 -26.67 -22.88
CA TYR A 58 -19.33 -25.38 -22.89
C TYR A 58 -18.69 -25.08 -21.54
N ASP A 59 -17.40 -24.77 -21.53
CA ASP A 59 -16.65 -24.35 -20.33
C ASP A 59 -16.42 -22.84 -20.36
N GLY A 60 -17.48 -22.07 -20.07
CA GLY A 60 -17.44 -20.62 -20.23
C GLY A 60 -18.73 -19.92 -19.83
N MET A 61 -18.72 -18.60 -19.95
CA MET A 61 -19.89 -17.74 -19.89
C MET A 61 -19.93 -16.85 -21.14
N ARG A 62 -21.11 -16.68 -21.74
CA ARG A 62 -21.35 -15.70 -22.80
C ARG A 62 -22.26 -14.59 -22.30
N ILE A 63 -21.90 -13.35 -22.60
CA ILE A 63 -22.69 -12.16 -22.28
C ILE A 63 -22.87 -11.28 -23.51
N GLY A 64 -24.02 -10.64 -23.62
CA GLY A 64 -24.30 -9.69 -24.70
C GLY A 64 -23.36 -8.48 -24.65
N GLN A 65 -23.07 -7.88 -25.81
CA GLN A 65 -22.14 -6.76 -25.93
C GLN A 65 -22.55 -5.52 -25.09
N SER A 66 -23.85 -5.24 -24.98
CA SER A 66 -24.34 -4.10 -24.19
C SER A 66 -24.11 -4.31 -22.68
N LEU A 67 -24.41 -5.50 -22.17
CA LEU A 67 -24.09 -5.87 -20.78
C LEU A 67 -22.57 -5.86 -20.53
N ALA A 68 -21.77 -6.42 -21.43
CA ALA A 68 -20.31 -6.39 -21.35
C ALA A 68 -19.76 -4.96 -21.28
N ARG A 69 -20.30 -4.03 -22.09
CA ARG A 69 -19.93 -2.62 -22.07
C ARG A 69 -20.25 -1.95 -20.74
N LYS A 70 -21.40 -2.24 -20.12
CA LYS A 70 -21.77 -1.74 -18.78
C LYS A 70 -20.82 -2.26 -17.68
N MET A 71 -20.27 -3.45 -17.88
CA MET A 71 -19.27 -4.05 -16.98
C MET A 71 -17.83 -3.64 -17.33
N GLY A 72 -17.61 -2.94 -18.45
CA GLY A 72 -16.27 -2.64 -18.98
C GLY A 72 -15.44 -3.87 -19.33
N LEU A 73 -16.10 -4.98 -19.69
CA LEU A 73 -15.45 -6.22 -20.09
C LEU A 73 -15.19 -6.27 -21.59
N PHE A 74 -14.02 -6.79 -21.96
CA PHE A 74 -13.61 -7.00 -23.34
C PHE A 74 -13.41 -8.50 -23.62
N VAL A 75 -13.25 -8.83 -24.90
CA VAL A 75 -13.02 -10.21 -25.36
C VAL A 75 -11.79 -10.81 -24.67
N GLY A 76 -11.89 -12.08 -24.25
CA GLY A 76 -10.79 -12.80 -23.61
C GLY A 76 -10.64 -12.55 -22.11
N THR A 77 -11.58 -11.84 -21.47
CA THR A 77 -11.56 -11.67 -20.02
C THR A 77 -11.90 -12.98 -19.34
N SER A 78 -11.20 -13.30 -18.25
CA SER A 78 -11.56 -14.45 -17.42
C SER A 78 -11.71 -14.03 -15.97
N LEU A 79 -12.84 -14.38 -15.39
CA LEU A 79 -13.28 -13.91 -14.07
C LEU A 79 -13.59 -15.09 -13.18
N ARG A 80 -13.53 -14.88 -11.86
CA ARG A 80 -14.13 -15.82 -10.94
C ARG A 80 -15.62 -15.64 -10.91
N ILE A 81 -16.31 -16.74 -10.65
CA ILE A 81 -17.76 -16.79 -10.58
C ILE A 81 -18.18 -17.54 -9.31
N ARG A 82 -19.19 -17.02 -8.64
CA ARG A 82 -19.77 -17.60 -7.43
C ARG A 82 -21.28 -17.38 -7.46
N TYR A 83 -22.04 -18.39 -7.08
CA TYR A 83 -23.49 -18.27 -6.92
C TYR A 83 -23.86 -18.34 -5.44
N ASN A 84 -24.66 -17.39 -4.98
CA ASN A 84 -25.30 -17.41 -3.66
C ASN A 84 -26.77 -17.78 -3.85
N TYR A 85 -27.17 -18.92 -3.29
CA TYR A 85 -28.52 -19.46 -3.39
C TYR A 85 -29.55 -18.58 -2.66
N ASP A 86 -29.25 -18.19 -1.42
CA ASP A 86 -30.16 -17.45 -0.54
C ASP A 86 -30.55 -16.09 -1.13
N THR A 87 -29.60 -15.41 -1.79
CA THR A 87 -29.84 -14.12 -2.43
C THR A 87 -30.07 -14.21 -3.94
N SER A 88 -30.12 -15.43 -4.50
CA SER A 88 -30.21 -15.68 -5.95
C SER A 88 -29.26 -14.79 -6.77
N THR A 89 -28.01 -14.68 -6.31
CA THR A 89 -27.02 -13.76 -6.87
C THR A 89 -25.85 -14.50 -7.50
N LEU A 90 -25.61 -14.27 -8.78
CA LEU A 90 -24.43 -14.72 -9.51
C LEU A 90 -23.39 -13.60 -9.54
N SER A 91 -22.31 -13.76 -8.77
CA SER A 91 -21.24 -12.76 -8.65
C SER A 91 -20.08 -13.10 -9.57
N LEU A 92 -19.61 -12.10 -10.32
CA LEU A 92 -18.37 -12.13 -11.09
C LEU A 92 -17.36 -11.18 -10.46
N GLY A 93 -16.08 -11.56 -10.43
CA GLY A 93 -15.05 -10.67 -9.91
C GLY A 93 -13.83 -11.38 -9.30
N PRO A 94 -13.11 -10.71 -8.38
CA PRO A 94 -13.40 -9.37 -7.88
C PRO A 94 -13.17 -8.30 -8.94
N LEU A 95 -13.99 -7.24 -8.90
CA LEU A 95 -13.67 -5.98 -9.57
C LEU A 95 -12.81 -5.13 -8.62
N ILE A 96 -11.61 -4.75 -9.07
CA ILE A 96 -10.63 -4.00 -8.30
C ILE A 96 -10.46 -2.62 -8.94
N GLY A 97 -10.65 -1.57 -8.17
CA GLY A 97 -10.29 -0.21 -8.57
C GLY A 97 -9.00 0.23 -7.90
N VAL A 98 -8.05 0.76 -8.66
CA VAL A 98 -6.80 1.30 -8.12
C VAL A 98 -6.82 2.82 -8.25
N LEU A 99 -6.93 3.51 -7.10
CA LEU A 99 -6.91 4.96 -7.04
C LEU A 99 -5.47 5.47 -7.10
N ILE A 100 -5.11 6.11 -8.21
CA ILE A 100 -3.76 6.61 -8.52
C ILE A 100 -3.75 8.14 -8.60
N SER A 101 -2.57 8.75 -8.48
CA SER A 101 -2.49 10.20 -8.28
C SER A 101 -2.83 11.06 -9.50
N ARG A 102 -2.53 10.57 -10.70
CA ARG A 102 -2.67 11.33 -11.96
C ARG A 102 -2.67 10.39 -13.15
N ASP A 103 -3.25 10.86 -14.23
CA ASP A 103 -3.14 10.32 -15.57
C ASP A 103 -2.75 11.43 -16.57
N ASP A 104 -2.32 11.03 -17.76
CA ASP A 104 -2.06 11.88 -18.90
C ASP A 104 -2.77 11.26 -20.13
N PRO A 105 -3.99 11.73 -20.46
CA PRO A 105 -4.77 11.18 -21.56
C PRO A 105 -4.12 11.31 -22.94
N GLU A 106 -3.22 12.28 -23.11
CA GLU A 106 -2.52 12.51 -24.38
C GLU A 106 -1.43 11.46 -24.61
N THR A 107 -0.83 10.94 -23.55
CA THR A 107 0.22 9.91 -23.61
C THR A 107 -0.38 8.50 -23.42
N ARG A 108 -1.17 8.02 -24.40
CA ARG A 108 -1.92 6.75 -24.29
C ARG A 108 -1.07 5.50 -24.03
N ASP A 109 0.18 5.46 -24.46
CA ASP A 109 1.08 4.32 -24.19
C ASP A 109 1.60 4.31 -22.75
N ARG A 110 1.65 5.49 -22.11
CA ARG A 110 2.16 5.69 -20.74
C ARG A 110 1.27 6.65 -19.94
N PRO A 111 -0.03 6.36 -19.80
CA PRO A 111 -0.98 7.29 -19.22
C PRO A 111 -0.68 7.58 -17.75
N PHE A 112 0.14 6.77 -17.07
CA PHE A 112 0.49 6.96 -15.66
C PHE A 112 1.98 7.30 -15.47
N GLY A 113 2.70 7.65 -16.53
CA GLY A 113 4.14 7.88 -16.50
C GLY A 113 4.90 6.67 -15.96
N SER A 114 5.74 6.89 -14.95
CA SER A 114 6.64 5.87 -14.38
C SER A 114 5.95 4.69 -13.68
N ILE A 115 4.64 4.74 -13.42
CA ILE A 115 3.92 3.61 -12.84
C ILE A 115 3.13 2.81 -13.87
N THR A 116 3.20 3.16 -15.16
CA THR A 116 2.45 2.45 -16.21
C THR A 116 2.79 0.97 -16.27
N LEU A 117 4.07 0.62 -16.17
CA LEU A 117 4.52 -0.79 -16.16
C LEU A 117 3.98 -1.56 -14.95
N PHE A 118 3.95 -0.93 -13.77
CA PHE A 118 3.33 -1.51 -12.59
C PHE A 118 1.81 -1.70 -12.75
N CYS A 119 1.11 -0.74 -13.37
CA CYS A 119 -0.32 -0.89 -13.68
C CYS A 119 -0.57 -2.02 -14.67
N LYS A 120 0.29 -2.18 -15.68
CA LYS A 120 0.23 -3.31 -16.63
C LYS A 120 0.45 -4.64 -15.93
N GLU A 121 1.44 -4.72 -15.03
CA GLU A 121 1.70 -5.91 -14.22
C GLU A 121 0.49 -6.27 -13.32
N LEU A 122 -0.24 -5.28 -12.79
CA LEU A 122 -1.48 -5.51 -12.06
C LEU A 122 -2.59 -6.10 -12.93
N VAL A 123 -2.72 -5.65 -14.19
CA VAL A 123 -3.66 -6.22 -15.16
C VAL A 123 -3.35 -7.70 -15.38
N ASP A 124 -2.08 -8.02 -15.64
CA ASP A 124 -1.66 -9.39 -15.91
C ASP A 124 -1.85 -10.29 -14.66
N ALA A 125 -1.61 -9.75 -13.46
CA ALA A 125 -1.86 -10.45 -12.20
C ALA A 125 -3.34 -10.70 -11.92
N CYS A 126 -4.20 -9.75 -12.28
CA CYS A 126 -5.65 -9.90 -12.18
C CYS A 126 -6.13 -10.99 -13.14
N ALA A 127 -5.73 -10.94 -14.41
CA ALA A 127 -6.08 -11.95 -15.41
C ALA A 127 -5.63 -13.37 -14.99
N ALA A 128 -4.42 -13.49 -14.43
CA ALA A 128 -3.91 -14.77 -13.91
C ALA A 128 -4.78 -15.33 -12.76
N GLN A 129 -5.33 -14.46 -11.91
CA GLN A 129 -6.12 -14.85 -10.74
C GLN A 129 -7.64 -14.84 -10.94
N GLY A 130 -8.11 -14.45 -12.13
CA GLY A 130 -9.53 -14.32 -12.44
C GLY A 130 -10.19 -13.08 -11.84
N ALA A 131 -9.45 -11.99 -11.70
CA ALA A 131 -9.95 -10.69 -11.26
C ALA A 131 -9.95 -9.70 -12.44
N HIS A 132 -10.67 -8.58 -12.29
CA HIS A 132 -10.62 -7.46 -13.22
C HIS A 132 -10.15 -6.20 -12.50
N VAL A 133 -9.35 -5.37 -13.17
CA VAL A 133 -8.80 -4.15 -12.58
C VAL A 133 -8.93 -2.96 -13.51
N TYR A 134 -9.24 -1.81 -12.93
CA TYR A 134 -9.18 -0.52 -13.61
C TYR A 134 -8.53 0.54 -12.71
N PHE A 135 -8.05 1.62 -13.33
CA PHE A 135 -7.29 2.67 -12.66
C PHE A 135 -8.00 4.01 -12.80
N PHE A 136 -8.13 4.75 -11.72
CA PHE A 136 -8.80 6.05 -11.74
C PHE A 136 -8.07 7.04 -10.84
N THR A 137 -8.28 8.33 -11.09
CA THR A 137 -7.63 9.42 -10.38
C THR A 137 -8.66 10.17 -9.53
N PRO A 138 -8.22 11.04 -8.60
CA PRO A 138 -9.12 11.96 -7.92
C PRO A 138 -9.97 12.81 -8.87
N ASP A 139 -9.51 13.07 -10.09
CA ASP A 139 -10.23 13.92 -11.05
C ASP A 139 -11.34 13.15 -11.79
N HIS A 140 -11.32 11.82 -11.79
CA HIS A 140 -12.41 10.98 -12.31
C HIS A 140 -13.51 10.70 -11.29
N VAL A 141 -13.30 11.09 -10.03
CA VAL A 141 -14.28 10.90 -8.95
C VAL A 141 -15.30 12.04 -9.02
N THR A 142 -16.54 11.68 -9.32
CA THR A 142 -17.69 12.59 -9.40
C THR A 142 -18.71 12.27 -8.29
N ASP A 143 -19.80 13.03 -8.23
CA ASP A 143 -20.91 12.78 -7.30
C ASP A 143 -21.79 11.58 -7.71
N ASN A 144 -21.49 10.94 -8.86
CA ASN A 144 -22.08 9.67 -9.22
C ASN A 144 -21.34 8.52 -8.52
N PHE A 145 -21.93 7.99 -7.45
CA PHE A 145 -21.35 6.90 -6.67
C PHE A 145 -21.70 5.51 -7.18
N ASN A 146 -22.29 5.36 -8.38
CA ASN A 146 -22.55 4.04 -8.97
C ASN A 146 -21.46 3.62 -9.95
N ASN A 147 -20.94 4.59 -10.70
CA ASN A 147 -19.95 4.36 -11.74
C ASN A 147 -18.79 5.35 -11.61
N VAL A 148 -17.61 4.93 -12.06
CA VAL A 148 -16.38 5.73 -12.07
C VAL A 148 -15.75 5.61 -13.45
N GLU A 149 -15.37 6.73 -14.06
CA GLU A 149 -14.54 6.68 -15.27
C GLU A 149 -13.14 6.17 -14.89
N GLY A 150 -12.65 5.19 -15.63
CA GLY A 150 -11.37 4.59 -15.34
C GLY A 150 -10.68 4.05 -16.57
N TRP A 151 -9.38 3.89 -16.44
CA TRP A 151 -8.53 3.27 -17.43
C TRP A 151 -8.52 1.75 -17.27
N VAL A 152 -8.74 1.08 -18.40
CA VAL A 152 -8.62 -0.37 -18.55
C VAL A 152 -7.60 -0.69 -19.63
N TYR A 153 -7.01 -1.88 -19.54
CA TYR A 153 -6.07 -2.36 -20.56
C TYR A 153 -6.64 -3.62 -21.22
N SER A 154 -6.81 -3.56 -22.54
CA SER A 154 -7.10 -4.72 -23.40
C SER A 154 -6.00 -4.80 -24.47
N ASP A 155 -6.21 -4.16 -25.63
CA ASP A 155 -5.21 -4.01 -26.70
C ASP A 155 -4.49 -2.65 -26.63
N GLY A 156 -4.45 -2.07 -25.44
CA GLY A 156 -4.03 -0.70 -25.18
C GLY A 156 -4.87 -0.05 -24.09
N TRP A 157 -4.34 1.02 -23.51
CA TRP A 157 -5.02 1.79 -22.47
C TRP A 157 -6.17 2.61 -23.06
N ARG A 158 -7.34 2.53 -22.43
CA ARG A 158 -8.51 3.33 -22.79
C ARG A 158 -9.35 3.68 -21.58
N LYS A 159 -10.03 4.83 -21.64
CA LYS A 159 -11.02 5.22 -20.63
C LYS A 159 -12.37 4.56 -20.91
N VAL A 160 -13.00 4.05 -19.86
CA VAL A 160 -14.35 3.49 -19.88
C VAL A 160 -15.06 3.83 -18.57
N MET A 161 -16.39 3.87 -18.62
CA MET A 161 -17.20 3.90 -17.39
C MET A 161 -17.24 2.49 -16.79
N MET A 162 -16.79 2.38 -15.54
CA MET A 162 -16.81 1.14 -14.76
C MET A 162 -17.82 1.25 -13.63
N PRO A 163 -18.47 0.14 -13.23
CA PRO A 163 -19.14 0.10 -11.93
C PRO A 163 -18.14 0.37 -10.81
N VAL A 164 -18.59 0.95 -9.70
CA VAL A 164 -17.79 1.03 -8.47
C VAL A 164 -17.28 -0.38 -8.08
N PRO A 165 -16.02 -0.53 -7.65
CA PRO A 165 -15.41 -1.86 -7.53
C PRO A 165 -15.79 -2.54 -6.22
N ASP A 166 -15.66 -3.87 -6.15
CA ASP A 166 -15.76 -4.60 -4.87
C ASP A 166 -14.67 -4.14 -3.90
N VAL A 167 -13.47 -3.85 -4.43
CA VAL A 167 -12.30 -3.43 -3.64
C VAL A 167 -11.63 -2.22 -4.27
N VAL A 168 -11.37 -1.19 -3.45
CA VAL A 168 -10.52 -0.04 -3.81
C VAL A 168 -9.16 -0.17 -3.14
N ASN A 169 -8.10 -0.20 -3.95
CA ASN A 169 -6.74 -0.01 -3.47
C ASN A 169 -6.37 1.48 -3.55
N ASN A 170 -6.26 2.14 -2.39
CA ASN A 170 -5.81 3.54 -2.35
C ASN A 170 -4.28 3.59 -2.50
N ARG A 171 -3.80 4.06 -3.66
CA ARG A 171 -2.36 4.23 -3.96
C ARG A 171 -1.97 5.68 -4.20
N LEU A 172 -2.75 6.64 -3.71
CA LEU A 172 -2.39 8.05 -3.80
C LEU A 172 -1.01 8.32 -3.19
N THR A 173 -0.20 9.12 -3.87
CA THR A 173 1.20 9.41 -3.47
C THR A 173 1.35 10.66 -2.63
N SER A 174 0.26 11.39 -2.37
CA SER A 174 0.29 12.57 -1.51
C SER A 174 -0.95 12.72 -0.65
N ARG A 175 -0.73 13.23 0.58
CA ARG A 175 -1.79 13.59 1.52
C ARG A 175 -2.72 14.67 0.98
N LYS A 176 -2.21 15.57 0.13
CA LYS A 176 -3.01 16.63 -0.49
C LYS A 176 -4.11 16.04 -1.38
N LEU A 177 -3.77 15.03 -2.18
CA LEU A 177 -4.74 14.34 -3.04
C LEU A 177 -5.70 13.50 -2.21
N GLU A 178 -5.19 12.76 -1.22
CA GLU A 178 -6.03 11.93 -0.33
C GLU A 178 -7.07 12.76 0.42
N ASN A 179 -6.69 13.94 0.91
CA ASN A 179 -7.57 14.82 1.68
C ASN A 179 -8.47 15.71 0.80
N ARG A 180 -8.51 15.53 -0.53
CA ARG A 180 -9.50 16.24 -1.35
C ARG A 180 -10.91 15.80 -0.95
N LEU A 181 -11.85 16.75 -0.92
CA LEU A 181 -13.21 16.51 -0.46
C LEU A 181 -13.90 15.40 -1.25
N ASN A 182 -13.79 15.43 -2.58
CA ASN A 182 -14.40 14.43 -3.46
C ASN A 182 -13.84 13.01 -3.22
N VAL A 183 -12.53 12.87 -2.94
CA VAL A 183 -11.91 11.57 -2.60
C VAL A 183 -12.45 11.03 -1.27
N GLN A 184 -12.51 11.88 -0.25
CA GLN A 184 -13.04 11.49 1.07
C GLN A 184 -14.52 11.11 1.00
N GLN A 185 -15.32 11.88 0.26
CA GLN A 185 -16.73 11.58 -0.01
C GLN A 185 -16.87 10.25 -0.76
N PHE A 186 -16.12 10.04 -1.84
CA PHE A 186 -16.14 8.79 -2.58
C PHE A 186 -15.84 7.58 -1.71
N ILE A 187 -14.74 7.61 -0.94
CA ILE A 187 -14.37 6.49 -0.04
C ILE A 187 -15.50 6.20 0.95
N LYS A 188 -16.14 7.23 1.51
CA LYS A 188 -17.27 7.06 2.43
C LYS A 188 -18.49 6.46 1.74
N GLU A 189 -18.89 7.02 0.61
CA GLU A 189 -20.14 6.65 -0.08
C GLU A 189 -20.06 5.25 -0.70
N VAL A 190 -18.92 4.84 -1.28
CA VAL A 190 -18.80 3.49 -1.87
C VAL A 190 -18.84 2.39 -0.82
N LYS A 191 -18.27 2.64 0.37
CA LYS A 191 -18.39 1.73 1.51
C LYS A 191 -19.84 1.61 1.97
N LEU A 192 -20.51 2.75 2.13
CA LEU A 192 -21.87 2.81 2.65
C LEU A 192 -22.89 2.21 1.68
N ARG A 193 -22.83 2.56 0.39
CA ARG A 193 -23.85 2.20 -0.60
C ARG A 193 -23.64 0.83 -1.21
N HIS A 194 -22.37 0.44 -1.44
CA HIS A 194 -22.04 -0.74 -2.24
C HIS A 194 -21.32 -1.84 -1.46
N GLY A 195 -20.94 -1.57 -0.20
CA GLY A 195 -20.12 -2.48 0.59
C GLY A 195 -18.70 -2.62 0.05
N SER A 196 -18.23 -1.67 -0.76
CA SER A 196 -16.87 -1.70 -1.30
C SER A 196 -15.86 -1.63 -0.15
N THR A 197 -14.87 -2.52 -0.16
CA THR A 197 -13.77 -2.43 0.82
C THR A 197 -12.67 -1.55 0.28
N VAL A 198 -12.22 -0.57 1.07
CA VAL A 198 -11.07 0.28 0.72
C VAL A 198 -9.92 -0.13 1.62
N PHE A 199 -8.75 -0.42 1.06
CA PHE A 199 -7.57 -0.73 1.87
C PHE A 199 -6.41 0.22 1.57
N ASN A 200 -5.53 0.36 2.56
CA ASN A 200 -4.52 1.41 2.64
C ASN A 200 -5.16 2.80 2.66
N GLU A 201 -6.24 2.93 3.43
CA GLU A 201 -7.20 4.06 3.40
C GLU A 201 -6.57 5.42 3.62
N LYS A 202 -5.51 5.48 4.44
CA LYS A 202 -4.87 6.75 4.78
C LYS A 202 -3.35 6.67 4.88
N PHE A 203 -2.70 7.84 4.82
CA PHE A 203 -1.30 7.97 5.24
C PHE A 203 -1.17 7.89 6.77
N LEU A 204 -0.10 7.26 7.23
CA LEU A 204 0.25 7.18 8.65
C LEU A 204 1.09 8.40 9.09
N ASP A 205 0.75 8.99 10.23
CA ASP A 205 1.58 10.01 10.89
C ASP A 205 2.57 9.35 11.86
N LYS A 206 3.79 9.89 11.99
CA LYS A 206 4.82 9.30 12.88
C LYS A 206 4.35 9.22 14.34
N SER A 207 3.74 10.29 14.84
CA SER A 207 3.23 10.32 16.21
C SER A 207 2.08 9.34 16.41
N GLU A 208 1.15 9.25 15.45
CA GLU A 208 0.01 8.32 15.50
C GLU A 208 0.48 6.86 15.58
N VAL A 209 1.50 6.48 14.79
CA VAL A 209 2.07 5.12 14.84
C VAL A 209 2.64 4.82 16.22
N PHE A 210 3.42 5.73 16.80
CA PHE A 210 4.02 5.53 18.12
C PHE A 210 2.95 5.51 19.22
N GLU A 211 2.00 6.44 19.20
CA GLU A 211 0.87 6.49 20.14
C GLU A 211 0.00 5.23 20.07
N ALA A 212 -0.17 4.65 18.89
CA ALA A 212 -0.89 3.40 18.70
C ALA A 212 -0.12 2.20 19.26
N LEU A 213 1.17 2.09 18.95
CA LEU A 213 2.00 0.94 19.33
C LEU A 213 2.37 0.90 20.81
N VAL A 214 2.45 2.04 21.50
CA VAL A 214 2.70 2.09 22.96
C VAL A 214 1.55 1.45 23.76
N LYS A 215 0.34 1.36 23.19
CA LYS A 215 -0.81 0.71 23.84
C LYS A 215 -0.63 -0.81 24.00
N ASP A 216 0.27 -1.41 23.23
CA ASP A 216 0.65 -2.81 23.36
C ASP A 216 2.03 -2.90 24.04
N GLY A 217 2.03 -3.36 25.30
CA GLY A 217 3.26 -3.50 26.09
C GLY A 217 4.32 -4.39 25.44
N SER A 218 3.92 -5.35 24.59
CA SER A 218 4.84 -6.24 23.88
C SER A 218 5.61 -5.53 22.75
N LEU A 219 5.11 -4.39 22.26
CA LEU A 219 5.67 -3.63 21.14
C LEU A 219 6.60 -2.50 21.59
N ILE A 220 6.53 -2.08 22.86
CA ILE A 220 7.39 -1.03 23.45
C ILE A 220 8.88 -1.34 23.24
N LYS A 221 9.25 -2.63 23.26
CA LYS A 221 10.63 -3.09 23.00
C LYS A 221 11.20 -2.62 21.66
N TYR A 222 10.35 -2.37 20.66
CA TYR A 222 10.75 -1.87 19.34
C TYR A 222 10.78 -0.34 19.23
N LEU A 223 10.22 0.38 20.20
CA LEU A 223 10.00 1.82 20.08
C LEU A 223 11.14 2.61 20.72
N PRO A 224 11.83 3.48 19.97
CA PRO A 224 12.66 4.50 20.59
C PRO A 224 11.80 5.51 21.37
N GLU A 225 12.31 6.00 22.51
CA GLU A 225 11.63 7.08 23.24
C GLU A 225 11.39 8.27 22.30
N SER A 226 10.11 8.66 22.20
CA SER A 226 9.64 9.63 21.21
C SER A 226 8.49 10.45 21.77
N HIS A 227 8.50 11.76 21.52
CA HIS A 227 7.47 12.69 21.96
C HIS A 227 7.18 13.73 20.87
N VAL A 228 5.96 14.28 20.85
CA VAL A 228 5.68 15.47 20.03
C VAL A 228 6.36 16.67 20.68
N LEU A 229 7.28 17.32 19.97
CA LEU A 229 8.03 18.47 20.49
C LEU A 229 7.11 19.69 20.60
N ARG A 230 6.83 20.11 21.85
CA ARG A 230 5.93 21.24 22.15
C ARG A 230 6.61 22.47 22.74
N SER A 231 7.77 22.30 23.37
CA SER A 231 8.35 23.37 24.18
C SER A 231 9.86 23.24 24.35
N LEU A 232 10.50 24.34 24.75
CA LEU A 232 11.91 24.38 25.11
C LEU A 232 12.25 23.43 26.29
N PRO A 233 11.47 23.38 27.39
CA PRO A 233 11.71 22.42 28.48
C PRO A 233 11.78 20.97 28.01
N MET A 234 10.92 20.57 27.06
CA MET A 234 10.93 19.22 26.51
C MET A 234 12.20 18.95 25.67
N LEU A 235 12.60 19.91 24.83
CA LEU A 235 13.87 19.80 24.09
C LEU A 235 15.04 19.65 25.07
N LYS A 236 15.09 20.49 26.10
CA LYS A 236 16.14 20.46 27.13
C LYS A 236 16.16 19.10 27.84
N ALA A 237 15.01 18.58 28.25
CA ALA A 237 14.90 17.28 28.92
C ALA A 237 15.46 16.14 28.06
N MET A 238 15.03 16.06 26.79
CA MET A 238 15.49 15.03 25.86
C MET A 238 17.00 15.14 25.56
N CYS A 239 17.52 16.35 25.32
CA CYS A 239 18.96 16.58 25.11
C CYS A 239 19.80 16.35 26.38
N SER A 240 19.20 16.46 27.57
CA SER A 240 19.89 16.16 28.83
C SER A 240 19.99 14.66 29.06
N LYS A 241 18.92 13.92 28.72
CA LYS A 241 18.83 12.46 28.86
C LYS A 241 19.63 11.72 27.80
N TYR A 242 19.69 12.22 26.56
CA TYR A 242 20.33 11.55 25.44
C TYR A 242 21.40 12.44 24.79
N ASN A 243 22.58 11.87 24.53
CA ASN A 243 23.67 12.60 23.89
C ASN A 243 23.34 13.00 22.44
N THR A 244 22.47 12.25 21.77
CA THR A 244 21.95 12.58 20.44
C THR A 244 20.44 12.45 20.46
N VAL A 245 19.74 13.42 19.86
CA VAL A 245 18.31 13.37 19.60
C VAL A 245 18.01 13.75 18.15
N PHE A 246 16.90 13.25 17.62
CA PHE A 246 16.44 13.58 16.28
C PHE A 246 15.11 14.32 16.34
N LEU A 247 15.03 15.44 15.64
CA LEU A 247 13.76 16.10 15.33
C LEU A 247 13.31 15.64 13.95
N LYS A 248 12.17 14.95 13.88
CA LYS A 248 11.59 14.41 12.65
C LYS A 248 10.24 15.09 12.38
N PRO A 249 9.99 15.66 11.19
CA PRO A 249 8.67 16.18 10.86
C PRO A 249 7.60 15.07 10.92
N VAL A 250 6.49 15.32 11.63
CA VAL A 250 5.44 14.30 11.87
C VAL A 250 4.88 13.73 10.56
N ARG A 251 4.70 14.59 9.54
CA ARG A 251 4.18 14.24 8.21
C ARG A 251 5.24 14.18 7.10
N GLY A 252 6.52 14.30 7.46
CA GLY A 252 7.63 14.29 6.49
C GLY A 252 7.91 12.90 5.92
N SER A 253 8.59 12.85 4.78
CA SER A 253 9.03 11.62 4.11
C SER A 253 10.47 11.75 3.61
N LEU A 254 11.09 10.63 3.22
CA LEU A 254 12.42 10.57 2.58
C LEU A 254 13.57 11.17 3.42
N GLY A 255 13.39 11.30 4.73
CA GLY A 255 14.35 11.96 5.61
C GLY A 255 14.43 13.49 5.44
N LYS A 256 13.53 14.11 4.66
CA LYS A 256 13.52 15.56 4.46
C LYS A 256 13.13 16.27 5.76
N GLY A 257 13.90 17.30 6.12
CA GLY A 257 13.65 18.13 7.29
C GLY A 257 14.02 17.51 8.63
N ILE A 258 14.69 16.34 8.64
CA ILE A 258 15.26 15.76 9.86
C ILE A 258 16.41 16.64 10.36
N ILE A 259 16.42 16.89 11.66
CA ILE A 259 17.48 17.60 12.37
C ILE A 259 18.07 16.63 13.39
N ARG A 260 19.36 16.31 13.27
CA ARG A 260 20.10 15.61 14.33
C ARG A 260 20.71 16.64 15.25
N ILE A 261 20.47 16.50 16.54
CA ILE A 261 21.05 17.36 17.58
C ILE A 261 21.97 16.49 18.41
N SER A 262 23.24 16.87 18.50
CA SER A 262 24.23 16.21 19.35
C SER A 262 24.69 17.19 20.43
N ARG A 263 24.68 16.75 21.68
CA ARG A 263 25.34 17.47 22.78
C ARG A 263 26.84 17.23 22.68
N VAL A 264 27.62 18.29 22.76
CA VAL A 264 29.10 18.25 22.70
C VAL A 264 29.70 18.45 24.08
N ASP A 265 29.08 19.33 24.86
CA ASP A 265 29.45 19.66 26.23
C ASP A 265 28.18 20.08 27.00
N THR A 266 28.30 20.42 28.27
CA THR A 266 27.22 20.75 29.21
C THR A 266 26.19 21.72 28.64
N ASP A 267 26.61 22.74 27.90
CA ASP A 267 25.71 23.69 27.24
C ASP A 267 26.10 24.01 25.78
N SER A 268 26.72 23.04 25.09
CA SER A 268 27.11 23.17 23.69
C SER A 268 26.47 22.09 22.83
N TYR A 269 25.87 22.51 21.71
CA TYR A 269 25.10 21.64 20.82
C TYR A 269 25.49 21.82 19.37
N ILE A 270 25.45 20.73 18.61
CA ILE A 270 25.55 20.73 17.15
C ILE A 270 24.21 20.29 16.57
N ALA A 271 23.64 21.11 15.69
CA ALA A 271 22.52 20.69 14.84
C ALA A 271 23.01 20.38 13.42
N GLN A 272 22.67 19.19 12.94
CA GLN A 272 22.87 18.75 11.56
C GLN A 272 21.52 18.67 10.85
N TYR A 273 21.36 19.49 9.81
CA TYR A 273 20.15 19.57 9.01
C TYR A 273 20.32 18.75 7.73
N ALA A 274 19.43 17.78 7.50
CA ALA A 274 19.37 17.09 6.22
C ALA A 274 18.79 18.04 5.14
N THR A 275 19.63 18.51 4.22
CA THR A 275 19.24 19.33 3.05
C THR A 275 19.26 18.47 1.79
N THR A 276 18.83 18.97 0.62
CA THR A 276 18.97 18.24 -0.66
C THR A 276 20.43 18.11 -1.11
N LEU A 277 21.26 19.10 -0.79
CA LEU A 277 22.68 19.20 -1.18
C LEU A 277 23.65 18.53 -0.19
N GLY A 278 23.15 17.90 0.88
CA GLY A 278 24.02 17.30 1.90
C GLY A 278 23.51 17.49 3.32
N THR A 279 24.47 17.69 4.23
CA THR A 279 24.22 17.96 5.65
C THR A 279 24.77 19.33 6.00
N ARG A 280 23.90 20.27 6.41
CA ARG A 280 24.34 21.57 6.96
C ARG A 280 24.55 21.43 8.47
N ARG A 281 25.72 21.82 8.97
CA ARG A 281 26.07 21.77 10.40
C ARG A 281 26.04 23.18 10.99
N GLN A 282 25.51 23.32 12.21
CA GLN A 282 25.53 24.58 12.95
C GLN A 282 25.79 24.30 14.44
N HIS A 283 26.63 25.14 15.04
CA HIS A 283 26.97 25.08 16.46
C HIS A 283 26.14 26.09 17.26
N PHE A 284 25.78 25.72 18.49
CA PHE A 284 25.00 26.54 19.40
C PHE A 284 25.57 26.47 20.81
N ASN A 285 25.89 27.64 21.38
CA ASN A 285 26.24 27.79 22.78
C ASN A 285 24.95 28.12 23.55
N GLY A 286 24.28 27.09 24.05
CA GLY A 286 23.00 27.23 24.75
C GLY A 286 21.83 26.54 24.08
N ILE A 287 21.10 25.74 24.87
CA ILE A 287 19.86 25.08 24.42
C ILE A 287 18.79 26.08 23.96
N ALA A 288 18.73 27.27 24.56
CA ALA A 288 17.80 28.33 24.20
C ALA A 288 18.09 28.89 22.80
N LYS A 289 19.37 29.08 22.44
CA LYS A 289 19.77 29.53 21.09
C LYS A 289 19.45 28.47 20.03
N LEU A 290 19.71 27.20 20.35
CA LEU A 290 19.31 26.08 19.50
C LEU A 290 17.79 26.10 19.27
N TYR A 291 17.00 26.19 20.34
CA TYR A 291 15.53 26.22 20.24
C TYR A 291 15.03 27.41 19.43
N ALA A 292 15.57 28.61 19.64
CA ALA A 292 15.23 29.79 18.87
C ALA A 292 15.43 29.55 17.36
N SER A 293 16.53 28.90 16.96
CA SER A 293 16.85 28.61 15.56
C SER A 293 15.85 27.65 14.87
N ILE A 294 15.20 26.77 15.63
CA ILE A 294 14.22 25.81 15.10
C ILE A 294 12.76 26.27 15.30
N SER A 295 12.52 27.18 16.23
CA SER A 295 11.17 27.64 16.62
C SER A 295 10.36 28.18 15.44
N GLY A 296 11.01 28.91 14.52
CA GLY A 296 10.36 29.42 13.30
C GLY A 296 9.82 28.30 12.41
N LYS A 297 10.55 27.18 12.27
CA LYS A 297 10.08 25.99 11.53
C LYS A 297 8.97 25.27 12.27
N MET A 298 9.03 25.24 13.61
CA MET A 298 8.01 24.61 14.45
C MET A 298 6.64 25.29 14.37
N LYS A 299 6.58 26.57 13.92
CA LYS A 299 5.30 27.28 13.68
C LYS A 299 4.49 26.67 12.54
N THR A 300 5.16 26.13 11.51
CA THR A 300 4.49 25.59 10.30
C THR A 300 4.59 24.08 10.21
N VAL A 301 5.54 23.46 10.91
CA VAL A 301 5.81 22.02 10.86
C VAL A 301 5.81 21.45 12.27
N ARG A 302 4.92 20.49 12.54
CA ARG A 302 4.98 19.70 13.79
C ARG A 302 6.15 18.73 13.74
N TYR A 303 6.93 18.68 14.81
CA TYR A 303 8.08 17.80 14.97
C TYR A 303 7.85 16.77 16.07
N GLN A 304 8.34 15.56 15.84
CA GLN A 304 8.58 14.54 16.87
C GLN A 304 10.05 14.61 17.28
N ILE A 305 10.33 14.71 18.58
CA ILE A 305 11.66 14.52 19.16
C ILE A 305 11.83 13.05 19.53
N GLN A 306 12.96 12.46 19.16
CA GLN A 306 13.22 11.02 19.34
C GLN A 306 14.65 10.79 19.81
N GLN A 307 14.86 9.82 20.70
CA GLN A 307 16.20 9.42 21.14
C GLN A 307 17.08 9.01 19.94
N GLY A 308 18.36 9.35 20.00
CA GLY A 308 19.36 8.81 19.10
C GLY A 308 19.63 7.32 19.39
N LEU A 309 19.91 6.56 18.34
CA LEU A 309 20.18 5.13 18.44
C LEU A 309 21.61 4.83 17.96
N HIS A 310 22.29 3.92 18.65
CA HIS A 310 23.60 3.40 18.26
C HIS A 310 23.40 2.20 17.33
N LEU A 311 23.07 2.51 16.08
CA LEU A 311 22.73 1.51 15.06
C LEU A 311 23.98 0.84 14.50
N ILE A 312 23.82 -0.37 13.98
CA ILE A 312 24.87 -1.05 13.23
C ILE A 312 25.24 -0.24 11.97
N ASP A 313 26.48 -0.39 11.55
CA ASP A 313 27.01 0.24 10.36
C ASP A 313 27.93 -0.70 9.58
N ILE A 314 28.12 -0.40 8.30
CA ILE A 314 29.11 -1.05 7.43
C ILE A 314 30.10 0.03 7.00
N LEU A 315 31.30 -0.01 7.60
CA LEU A 315 32.38 0.96 7.34
C LEU A 315 31.93 2.40 7.64
N GLY A 316 31.26 2.62 8.79
CA GLY A 316 30.76 3.93 9.21
C GLY A 316 29.48 4.38 8.52
N ARG A 317 28.90 3.55 7.64
CA ARG A 317 27.65 3.86 6.93
C ARG A 317 26.47 3.16 7.60
N PRO A 318 25.48 3.91 8.13
CA PRO A 318 24.31 3.32 8.79
C PRO A 318 23.57 2.33 7.90
N VAL A 319 23.08 1.25 8.52
CA VAL A 319 22.23 0.24 7.86
C VAL A 319 20.83 0.28 8.47
N ASP A 320 19.81 0.28 7.61
CA ASP A 320 18.44 -0.02 8.00
C ASP A 320 17.85 -1.16 7.15
N PHE A 321 16.68 -1.66 7.55
CA PHE A 321 16.01 -2.77 6.91
C PHE A 321 14.58 -2.38 6.54
N ARG A 322 14.25 -2.40 5.25
CA ARG A 322 12.90 -2.20 4.75
C ARG A 322 12.20 -3.55 4.62
N ALA A 323 11.26 -3.82 5.52
CA ALA A 323 10.33 -4.92 5.39
C ALA A 323 9.08 -4.48 4.63
N LEU A 324 8.65 -5.27 3.64
CA LEU A 324 7.33 -5.16 3.03
C LEU A 324 6.48 -6.30 3.59
N VAL A 325 5.42 -5.95 4.30
CA VAL A 325 4.41 -6.89 4.80
C VAL A 325 3.09 -6.65 4.09
N GLN A 326 2.39 -7.73 3.79
CA GLN A 326 1.08 -7.69 3.12
C GLN A 326 0.15 -8.71 3.76
N LYS A 327 -1.15 -8.44 3.75
CA LYS A 327 -2.14 -9.47 4.06
C LYS A 327 -2.22 -10.47 2.90
N ASN A 328 -2.34 -11.75 3.25
CA ASN A 328 -2.45 -12.84 2.28
C ASN A 328 -3.92 -13.13 1.91
N GLU A 329 -4.15 -14.22 1.17
CA GLU A 329 -5.48 -14.72 0.79
C GLU A 329 -6.40 -15.11 1.97
N MET A 330 -5.85 -15.21 3.19
CA MET A 330 -6.60 -15.47 4.42
C MET A 330 -6.78 -14.20 5.27
N GLY A 331 -6.39 -13.03 4.76
CA GLY A 331 -6.42 -11.77 5.50
C GLY A 331 -5.35 -11.64 6.59
N LYS A 332 -4.38 -12.56 6.64
CA LYS A 332 -3.32 -12.57 7.67
C LYS A 332 -2.06 -11.86 7.17
N TRP A 333 -1.43 -11.07 8.03
CA TRP A 333 -0.15 -10.43 7.73
C TRP A 333 0.95 -11.47 7.46
N MET A 334 1.66 -11.29 6.36
CA MET A 334 2.84 -12.08 5.99
C MET A 334 3.97 -11.16 5.54
N LEU A 335 5.22 -11.63 5.72
CA LEU A 335 6.38 -10.94 5.20
C LEU A 335 6.52 -11.26 3.70
N THR A 336 6.42 -10.25 2.84
CA THR A 336 6.61 -10.41 1.39
C THR A 336 8.07 -10.29 1.01
N SER A 337 8.78 -9.30 1.58
CA SER A 337 10.22 -9.14 1.37
C SER A 337 10.85 -8.33 2.50
N ILE A 338 12.15 -8.49 2.69
CA ILE A 338 12.96 -7.62 3.53
C ILE A 338 14.33 -7.41 2.89
N VAL A 339 14.74 -6.16 2.78
CA VAL A 339 16.03 -5.77 2.19
C VAL A 339 16.77 -4.84 3.13
N ALA A 340 18.10 -4.96 3.15
CA ALA A 340 18.96 -4.03 3.86
C ALA A 340 19.29 -2.83 2.94
N ARG A 341 19.34 -1.63 3.52
CA ARG A 341 19.73 -0.39 2.87
C ARG A 341 20.90 0.22 3.62
N THR A 342 22.04 0.34 2.96
CA THR A 342 23.22 1.03 3.51
C THR A 342 23.23 2.46 3.01
N ALA A 343 23.42 3.43 3.90
CA ALA A 343 23.48 4.85 3.54
C ALA A 343 24.59 5.17 2.53
N GLY A 344 24.36 6.17 1.67
CA GLY A 344 25.42 6.76 0.85
C GLY A 344 26.45 7.51 1.70
N SER A 345 27.65 7.73 1.16
CA SER A 345 28.72 8.49 1.81
C SER A 345 28.22 9.88 2.22
N ASN A 346 28.53 10.34 3.43
CA ASN A 346 28.17 11.66 3.99
C ASN A 346 26.70 11.90 4.41
N HIS A 347 25.86 10.86 4.46
CA HIS A 347 24.48 10.98 4.96
C HIS A 347 24.26 10.21 6.27
N PHE A 348 23.69 10.89 7.28
CA PHE A 348 23.25 10.24 8.53
C PHE A 348 21.88 9.56 8.40
N VAL A 349 21.26 9.59 7.21
CA VAL A 349 19.99 8.92 6.90
C VAL A 349 20.23 7.95 5.75
N SER A 350 19.94 6.66 6.00
CA SER A 350 20.02 5.54 5.06
C SER A 350 18.85 5.54 4.06
N ASN A 351 18.72 6.60 3.26
CA ASN A 351 17.71 6.64 2.21
C ASN A 351 18.33 6.23 0.86
N LEU A 352 17.78 5.19 0.23
CA LEU A 352 18.19 4.72 -1.10
C LEU A 352 18.14 5.85 -2.15
N ALA A 353 17.16 6.74 -2.05
CA ALA A 353 17.04 7.92 -2.94
C ALA A 353 18.19 8.93 -2.80
N ARG A 354 19.12 8.70 -1.86
CA ARG A 354 20.29 9.53 -1.58
C ARG A 354 21.60 8.77 -1.78
N GLY A 355 21.61 7.82 -2.72
CA GLY A 355 22.82 7.07 -3.12
C GLY A 355 23.16 5.88 -2.21
N GLY A 356 22.17 5.29 -1.55
CA GLY A 356 22.37 4.07 -0.75
C GLY A 356 22.53 2.81 -1.62
N THR A 357 22.98 1.71 -1.02
CA THR A 357 23.09 0.39 -1.68
C THR A 357 22.12 -0.62 -1.07
N LEU A 358 21.64 -1.57 -1.88
CA LEU A 358 20.77 -2.66 -1.44
C LEU A 358 21.57 -3.96 -1.28
N SER A 359 21.23 -4.73 -0.24
CA SER A 359 21.74 -6.09 -0.04
C SER A 359 20.72 -6.94 0.72
N THR A 360 20.98 -8.24 0.82
CA THR A 360 20.17 -9.10 1.69
C THR A 360 20.43 -8.78 3.17
N VAL A 361 19.49 -9.14 4.05
CA VAL A 361 19.65 -8.98 5.50
C VAL A 361 20.91 -9.72 5.98
N ARG A 362 21.12 -10.96 5.52
CA ARG A 362 22.27 -11.79 5.92
C ARG A 362 23.59 -11.15 5.51
N GLU A 363 23.70 -10.67 4.27
CA GLU A 363 24.90 -9.99 3.78
C GLU A 363 25.19 -8.70 4.55
N ALA A 364 24.18 -7.87 4.80
CA ALA A 364 24.37 -6.62 5.53
C ALA A 364 24.83 -6.87 6.96
N VAL A 365 24.19 -7.82 7.65
CA VAL A 365 24.55 -8.19 9.01
C VAL A 365 25.97 -8.77 9.06
N ALA A 366 26.34 -9.66 8.14
CA ALA A 366 27.67 -10.27 8.09
C ALA A 366 28.80 -9.25 7.84
N LYS A 367 28.51 -8.14 7.15
CA LYS A 367 29.47 -7.06 6.86
C LYS A 367 29.45 -5.93 7.91
N SER A 368 28.54 -6.00 8.88
CA SER A 368 28.35 -4.94 9.87
C SER A 368 29.20 -5.16 11.12
N ASN A 369 29.25 -4.14 11.98
CA ASN A 369 29.85 -4.20 13.32
C ASN A 369 28.99 -4.93 14.38
N LEU A 370 28.00 -5.75 13.98
CA LEU A 370 27.17 -6.50 14.91
C LEU A 370 27.96 -7.68 15.52
N SER A 371 28.01 -7.74 16.86
CA SER A 371 28.78 -8.74 17.61
C SER A 371 28.18 -10.15 17.62
N ASN A 372 26.85 -10.30 17.48
CA ASN A 372 26.16 -11.59 17.40
C ASN A 372 25.01 -11.57 16.38
N SER A 373 25.18 -12.28 15.27
CA SER A 373 24.37 -12.14 14.05
C SER A 373 23.34 -13.25 13.80
N ASN A 374 23.37 -14.34 14.57
CA ASN A 374 22.78 -15.61 14.14
C ASN A 374 21.25 -15.60 13.92
N ASP A 375 20.49 -14.69 14.57
CA ASP A 375 19.02 -14.59 14.40
C ASP A 375 18.53 -13.20 13.98
N ALA A 376 19.40 -12.35 13.41
CA ALA A 376 18.98 -11.02 12.95
C ALA A 376 17.81 -11.07 11.93
N PRO A 377 17.80 -11.95 10.90
CA PRO A 377 16.68 -12.05 9.98
C PRO A 377 15.36 -12.46 10.65
N GLY A 378 15.39 -13.43 11.57
CA GLY A 378 14.21 -13.91 12.29
C GLY A 378 13.62 -12.84 13.20
N LYS A 379 14.47 -12.13 13.96
CA LYS A 379 14.08 -10.99 14.80
C LYS A 379 13.44 -9.86 13.99
N LEU A 380 14.03 -9.48 12.86
CA LEU A 380 13.49 -8.43 11.98
C LEU A 380 12.15 -8.84 11.36
N ALA A 381 12.04 -10.07 10.89
CA ALA A 381 10.78 -10.60 10.33
C ALA A 381 9.67 -10.61 11.38
N ARG A 382 9.96 -11.11 12.59
CA ARG A 382 9.01 -11.12 13.71
C ARG A 382 8.58 -9.72 14.10
N ALA A 383 9.54 -8.79 14.25
CA ALA A 383 9.25 -7.40 14.56
C ALA A 383 8.34 -6.74 13.52
N ALA A 384 8.61 -6.94 12.22
CA ALA A 384 7.78 -6.40 11.16
C ALA A 384 6.33 -6.89 11.24
N LEU A 385 6.11 -8.19 11.52
CA LEU A 385 4.77 -8.77 11.66
C LEU A 385 4.05 -8.31 12.93
N GLU A 386 4.74 -8.29 14.07
CA GLU A 386 4.21 -7.80 15.35
C GLU A 386 3.79 -6.32 15.24
N ILE A 387 4.63 -5.48 14.64
CA ILE A 387 4.33 -4.05 14.40
C ILE A 387 3.15 -3.87 13.44
N ALA A 388 3.08 -4.66 12.36
CA ALA A 388 1.97 -4.61 11.41
C ALA A 388 0.64 -4.95 12.10
N LYS A 389 0.63 -6.00 12.93
CA LYS A 389 -0.53 -6.39 13.73
C LYS A 389 -0.92 -5.30 14.74
N GLY A 390 0.05 -4.68 15.42
CA GLY A 390 -0.20 -3.58 16.35
C GLY A 390 -0.82 -2.37 15.68
N ILE A 391 -0.34 -1.99 14.50
CA ILE A 391 -0.95 -0.92 13.69
C ILE A 391 -2.38 -1.25 13.30
N ASP A 392 -2.62 -2.45 12.77
CA ASP A 392 -3.93 -2.92 12.32
C ASP A 392 -4.94 -3.04 13.49
N THR A 393 -4.44 -3.24 14.72
CA THR A 393 -5.26 -3.34 15.94
C THR A 393 -5.61 -1.97 16.52
N HIS A 394 -4.67 -1.01 16.51
CA HIS A 394 -4.80 0.23 17.29
C HIS A 394 -5.06 1.49 16.46
N ILE A 395 -4.96 1.41 15.13
CA ILE A 395 -5.28 2.52 14.23
C ILE A 395 -6.59 2.19 13.49
N PRO A 396 -7.66 3.00 13.62
CA PRO A 396 -8.96 2.74 13.02
C PRO A 396 -8.97 3.08 11.52
N ALA A 397 -8.21 2.33 10.74
CA ALA A 397 -8.15 2.41 9.29
C ALA A 397 -7.72 1.05 8.73
N HIS A 398 -8.23 0.69 7.55
CA HIS A 398 -7.94 -0.60 6.95
C HIS A 398 -6.61 -0.58 6.18
N PHE A 399 -5.66 -1.42 6.56
CA PHE A 399 -4.40 -1.61 5.83
C PHE A 399 -4.29 -3.02 5.24
N GLY A 400 -3.78 -3.11 4.00
CA GLY A 400 -3.47 -4.37 3.31
C GLY A 400 -1.99 -4.57 3.02
N GLU A 401 -1.22 -3.49 3.00
CA GLU A 401 0.24 -3.50 2.89
C GLU A 401 0.89 -2.46 3.79
N LEU A 402 2.10 -2.72 4.30
CA LEU A 402 2.91 -1.75 5.00
C LEU A 402 4.39 -1.92 4.59
N GLY A 403 5.07 -0.79 4.38
CA GLY A 403 6.52 -0.73 4.35
C GLY A 403 7.04 -0.32 5.73
N ILE A 404 7.74 -1.21 6.42
CA ILE A 404 8.24 -1.00 7.78
C ILE A 404 9.77 -0.85 7.72
N ASP A 405 10.27 0.30 8.15
CA ASP A 405 11.70 0.56 8.32
C ASP A 405 12.13 0.20 9.73
N LEU A 406 13.01 -0.78 9.80
CA LEU A 406 13.61 -1.28 11.03
C LEU A 406 15.11 -0.98 11.06
N ALA A 407 15.70 -0.99 12.25
CA ALA A 407 17.14 -0.97 12.42
C ALA A 407 17.56 -1.97 13.51
N LEU A 408 18.84 -2.32 13.49
CA LEU A 408 19.49 -3.07 14.57
C LEU A 408 20.47 -2.13 15.28
N ASP A 409 20.50 -2.17 16.60
CA ASP A 409 21.63 -1.62 17.34
C ASP A 409 22.78 -2.62 17.45
N THR A 410 23.92 -2.15 17.95
CA THR A 410 25.14 -2.95 18.12
C THR A 410 24.99 -4.12 19.11
N SER A 411 23.91 -4.15 19.90
CA SER A 411 23.55 -5.27 20.78
C SER A 411 22.62 -6.29 20.09
N GLY A 412 22.16 -6.00 18.87
CA GLY A 412 21.22 -6.84 18.11
C GLY A 412 19.75 -6.64 18.50
N ARG A 413 19.41 -5.57 19.21
CA ARG A 413 18.01 -5.18 19.47
C ARG A 413 17.43 -4.48 18.24
N VAL A 414 16.19 -4.82 17.93
CA VAL A 414 15.44 -4.26 16.80
C VAL A 414 14.73 -2.98 17.23
N TRP A 415 14.81 -1.95 16.38
CA TRP A 415 14.14 -0.68 16.55
C TRP A 415 13.27 -0.35 15.35
N LEU A 416 12.08 0.20 15.59
CA LEU A 416 11.22 0.79 14.58
C LEU A 416 11.69 2.22 14.24
N LEU A 417 11.96 2.47 12.97
CA LEU A 417 12.31 3.80 12.46
C LEU A 417 11.13 4.55 11.86
N GLU A 418 10.35 3.87 11.01
CA GLU A 418 9.22 4.46 10.27
C GLU A 418 8.28 3.37 9.76
N VAL A 419 6.98 3.67 9.64
CA VAL A 419 6.02 2.85 8.89
C VAL A 419 5.37 3.68 7.80
N ASN A 420 5.26 3.08 6.61
CA ASN A 420 4.66 3.67 5.43
C ASN A 420 3.48 2.81 4.96
N SER A 421 2.29 3.40 4.89
CA SER A 421 1.08 2.71 4.44
C SER A 421 0.89 2.69 2.93
N LYS A 422 1.75 3.29 2.12
CA LYS A 422 1.65 3.26 0.66
C LYS A 422 3.05 3.12 0.05
N PRO A 423 3.75 1.99 0.31
CA PRO A 423 5.13 1.81 -0.13
C PRO A 423 5.25 1.93 -1.65
N SER A 424 6.22 2.73 -2.11
CA SER A 424 6.48 2.96 -3.54
C SER A 424 6.85 1.67 -4.26
N LYS A 425 6.39 1.52 -5.49
CA LYS A 425 6.64 0.35 -6.36
C LYS A 425 7.41 0.71 -7.63
N ASN A 426 8.24 1.75 -7.55
CA ASN A 426 9.04 2.23 -8.68
C ASN A 426 9.92 1.09 -9.25
N ASP A 427 10.25 1.23 -10.53
CA ASP A 427 10.93 0.25 -11.40
C ASP A 427 12.33 -0.20 -10.92
N ASN A 428 12.85 0.36 -9.83
CA ASN A 428 14.16 0.04 -9.27
C ASN A 428 14.21 -1.28 -8.47
N THR A 429 13.12 -2.06 -8.45
CA THR A 429 13.22 -3.46 -8.04
C THR A 429 13.52 -4.26 -9.30
N PRO A 430 14.70 -4.89 -9.46
CA PRO A 430 15.00 -5.68 -10.63
C PRO A 430 13.84 -6.66 -10.89
N LEU A 431 13.14 -6.47 -12.01
CA LEU A 431 12.22 -7.46 -12.51
C LEU A 431 13.12 -8.63 -12.92
N GLN A 432 13.10 -9.73 -12.17
CA GLN A 432 13.57 -10.99 -12.73
C GLN A 432 12.60 -11.34 -13.86
N ASP A 433 13.16 -11.40 -15.08
CA ASP A 433 12.52 -11.70 -16.36
C ASP A 433 11.07 -12.19 -16.29
N ASN A 434 10.15 -11.37 -16.84
CA ASN A 434 8.76 -11.71 -17.18
C ASN A 434 7.86 -12.31 -16.08
N LYS A 435 8.28 -12.32 -14.81
CA LYS A 435 7.45 -12.84 -13.72
C LYS A 435 6.84 -11.70 -12.90
N ILE A 436 5.52 -11.76 -12.74
CA ILE A 436 4.75 -10.90 -11.83
C ILE A 436 5.39 -10.96 -10.43
N ARG A 437 5.64 -9.82 -9.81
CA ARG A 437 6.28 -9.72 -8.49
C ARG A 437 5.38 -10.34 -7.42
N PRO A 438 5.96 -11.02 -6.41
CA PRO A 438 5.20 -11.55 -5.27
C PRO A 438 4.28 -10.50 -4.65
N SER A 439 4.74 -9.26 -4.56
CA SER A 439 3.93 -8.20 -3.96
C SER A 439 2.69 -7.81 -4.75
N VAL A 440 2.75 -7.92 -6.08
CA VAL A 440 1.58 -7.68 -6.95
C VAL A 440 0.61 -8.85 -6.82
N ARG A 441 1.12 -10.09 -6.85
CA ARG A 441 0.27 -11.28 -6.64
C ARG A 441 -0.47 -11.24 -5.31
N ASN A 442 0.22 -10.92 -4.22
CA ASN A 442 -0.36 -10.88 -2.87
C ASN A 442 -1.44 -9.79 -2.75
N MET A 443 -1.26 -8.65 -3.42
CA MET A 443 -2.28 -7.60 -3.47
C MET A 443 -3.59 -8.10 -4.09
N ILE A 444 -3.52 -8.85 -5.19
CA ILE A 444 -4.71 -9.42 -5.83
C ILE A 444 -5.32 -10.55 -4.99
N ARG A 445 -4.49 -11.39 -4.36
CA ARG A 445 -4.95 -12.42 -3.41
C ARG A 445 -5.72 -11.82 -2.24
N TYR A 446 -5.24 -10.71 -1.71
CA TYR A 446 -5.92 -10.02 -0.63
C TYR A 446 -7.20 -9.32 -1.10
N ALA A 447 -7.21 -8.68 -2.27
CA ALA A 447 -8.43 -8.13 -2.84
C ALA A 447 -9.49 -9.21 -3.07
N ARG A 448 -9.09 -10.41 -3.50
CA ARG A 448 -9.97 -11.58 -3.57
C ARG A 448 -10.52 -12.00 -2.21
N HIS A 449 -9.68 -12.03 -1.18
CA HIS A 449 -10.12 -12.31 0.19
C HIS A 449 -11.20 -11.31 0.64
N LEU A 450 -10.98 -10.00 0.42
CA LEU A 450 -11.91 -8.95 0.81
C LEU A 450 -13.25 -9.00 0.06
N ALA A 451 -13.23 -9.45 -1.20
CA ALA A 451 -14.43 -9.62 -2.01
C ALA A 451 -15.01 -11.05 -1.95
N GLU A 452 -14.40 -11.93 -1.15
CA GLU A 452 -14.79 -13.32 -0.92
C GLU A 452 -14.79 -14.23 -2.19
N PHE A 453 -13.70 -14.20 -2.97
CA PHE A 453 -13.52 -14.93 -4.25
C PHE A 453 -12.36 -15.96 -4.35
#